data_AF-A0AAD1R5T2-F1
#
_entry.id   AF-A0AAD1R5T2-F1
#
_cell.length_a   1.000
_cell.length_b   1.000
_cell.length_c   1.000
_cell.angle_alpha   90.00
_cell.angle_beta   90.00
_cell.angle_gamma   90.00
#
_symmetry.space_group_name_H-M   'P 1'
#
loop_
_entity.id
_entity.type
_entity.pdbx_description
1 polymer ?
#
loop_
_entity_poly.entity_id
_entity_poly.type
_entity_poly.pdbx_seq_one_letter_code
_entity_poly.pdbx_strand_id
1 'polypeptide(L)'
;MRMRITRKQCLFVVTVLSLSLICIHLLTKSGKVVDVWNREALEDLLDNTLLQPAQKFAHIPVKWKDDILQLLPKNNCKCEVEPTMDIPFRQELFGKPYAVNFASDVDPSVLEETYRRREQEYKKFKMRTYHPTDRVIIAKANSPLEYPVQGVDVRPLKTILIPGLGLQDSLKKVYKVSLSCSMGTFDVAAEVEGVTVKGAGEKHITLSSPLMDNLNRQLQFVSYTNTVFHPNTADTVHFQTDDHVAIFNIKIHHPVVPKMYNPGSSDSKYNISALVTIATKTFIRYDKLQNLIDSIRKFYPTVTIIIADDNKTPQKVDGPFIEQYFMPFGKGWFAGRNLAVSQVTTKYVLWVDDDFIFCSQTKIEKLVDVLEKTPLDLVGGAVREITGFKTTFRQKINIIPGGKDGDCLMTRLGYHHIIQGFPNCVVADGVVNFFLARTEKVLQAGFDPRLSRIAHLEFFIDGLGKLYVGSCDDVIVDHASKIHLPWSKSETDKAYETFRYPDSSESTDVRHNLFYFKNRFGYVCCLA
;
A
#
# COMPACT_ATOMS: atom_id res chain seq x y z
N MET A 1 62.38 28.99 -5.83
CA MET A 1 62.65 28.13 -4.66
C MET A 1 62.00 26.76 -4.90
N ARG A 2 62.75 25.77 -5.41
CA ARG A 2 62.22 24.41 -5.67
C ARG A 2 62.16 23.64 -4.35
N MET A 3 60.96 23.42 -3.82
CA MET A 3 60.74 22.55 -2.66
C MET A 3 61.14 21.11 -3.02
N ARG A 4 62.25 20.62 -2.47
CA ARG A 4 62.61 19.19 -2.49
C ARG A 4 61.75 18.48 -1.45
N ILE A 5 60.68 17.85 -1.91
CA ILE A 5 59.89 16.92 -1.09
C ILE A 5 60.79 15.73 -0.76
N THR A 6 61.00 15.48 0.53
CA THR A 6 61.86 14.38 0.99
C THR A 6 61.13 13.05 0.87
N ARG A 7 61.87 11.94 0.67
CA ARG A 7 61.31 10.58 0.50
C ARG A 7 60.36 10.17 1.65
N LYS A 8 60.59 10.68 2.87
CA LYS A 8 59.73 10.50 4.05
C LYS A 8 58.40 11.27 3.95
N GLN A 9 58.39 12.47 3.37
CA GLN A 9 57.17 13.26 3.16
C GLN A 9 56.29 12.66 2.06
N CYS A 10 56.87 12.13 0.98
CA CYS A 10 56.12 11.36 0.00
C CYS A 10 55.49 10.10 0.62
N LEU A 11 56.25 9.36 1.43
CA LEU A 11 55.74 8.14 2.07
C LEU A 11 54.58 8.46 3.02
N PHE A 12 54.67 9.55 3.79
CA PHE A 12 53.60 10.01 4.68
C PHE A 12 52.34 10.44 3.94
N VAL A 13 52.49 11.20 2.84
CA VAL A 13 51.35 11.61 2.00
C VAL A 13 50.67 10.40 1.36
N VAL A 14 51.46 9.43 0.86
CA VAL A 14 50.93 8.19 0.28
C VAL A 14 50.22 7.35 1.34
N THR A 15 50.79 7.16 2.54
CA THR A 15 50.13 6.38 3.59
C THR A 15 48.87 7.05 4.11
N VAL A 16 48.84 8.38 4.27
CA VAL A 16 47.64 9.12 4.69
C VAL A 16 46.56 9.10 3.59
N LEU A 17 46.93 9.23 2.31
CA LEU A 17 45.99 9.06 1.19
C LEU A 17 45.47 7.63 1.10
N SER A 18 46.32 6.63 1.33
CA SER A 18 45.93 5.22 1.31
C SER A 18 45.01 4.88 2.48
N LEU A 19 45.32 5.34 3.69
CA LEU A 19 44.50 5.16 4.89
C LEU A 19 43.18 5.92 4.79
N SER A 20 43.17 7.12 4.20
CA SER A 20 41.92 7.85 3.94
C SER A 20 41.09 7.19 2.84
N LEU A 21 41.70 6.68 1.77
CA LEU A 21 41.02 5.86 0.75
C LEU A 21 40.48 4.55 1.34
N ILE A 22 41.22 3.88 2.21
CA ILE A 22 40.78 2.65 2.89
C ILE A 22 39.67 2.97 3.90
N CYS A 23 39.76 4.07 4.66
CA CYS A 23 38.68 4.54 5.53
C CYS A 23 37.45 4.91 4.72
N ILE A 24 37.59 5.61 3.59
CA ILE A 24 36.48 5.91 2.66
C ILE A 24 35.91 4.59 2.14
N HIS A 25 36.74 3.62 1.74
CA HIS A 25 36.29 2.35 1.19
C HIS A 25 35.60 1.44 2.24
N LEU A 26 36.03 1.50 3.49
CA LEU A 26 35.44 0.80 4.64
C LEU A 26 34.17 1.51 5.15
N LEU A 27 34.08 2.83 5.02
CA LEU A 27 32.88 3.64 5.31
C LEU A 27 31.84 3.55 4.19
N THR A 28 32.27 3.35 2.94
CA THR A 28 31.40 2.95 1.82
C THR A 28 31.18 1.45 1.89
N LYS A 29 30.45 0.97 2.91
CA LYS A 29 29.72 -0.28 2.73
C LYS A 29 28.80 -0.06 1.53
N SER A 30 29.12 -0.67 0.40
CA SER A 30 28.23 -0.72 -0.76
C SER A 30 26.87 -1.16 -0.24
N GLY A 31 25.88 -0.27 -0.31
CA GLY A 31 24.56 -0.53 0.25
C GLY A 31 24.04 -1.83 -0.35
N LYS A 32 23.50 -2.72 0.49
CA LYS A 32 22.88 -3.96 0.01
C LYS A 32 21.89 -3.58 -1.10
N VAL A 33 22.03 -4.14 -2.30
CA VAL A 33 21.08 -3.93 -3.39
C VAL A 33 20.00 -5.00 -3.25
N VAL A 34 18.74 -4.60 -3.26
CA VAL A 34 17.60 -5.50 -3.02
C VAL A 34 16.56 -5.31 -4.11
N ASP A 35 16.11 -6.42 -4.71
CA ASP A 35 14.88 -6.44 -5.50
C ASP A 35 13.70 -6.31 -4.54
N VAL A 36 13.00 -5.19 -4.63
CA VAL A 36 11.85 -4.90 -3.78
C VAL A 36 10.57 -5.54 -4.32
N TRP A 37 10.61 -6.12 -5.52
CA TRP A 37 9.49 -6.92 -6.02
C TRP A 37 9.48 -8.31 -5.42
N ASN A 38 8.28 -8.76 -5.07
CA ASN A 38 8.03 -10.17 -4.86
C ASN A 38 7.77 -10.86 -6.21
N ARG A 39 8.76 -11.59 -6.75
CA ARG A 39 8.64 -12.29 -8.04
C ARG A 39 7.70 -13.49 -8.00
N GLU A 40 7.59 -14.16 -6.85
CA GLU A 40 6.71 -15.33 -6.66
C GLU A 40 5.22 -14.95 -6.86
N ALA A 41 4.87 -13.69 -6.59
CA ALA A 41 3.53 -13.15 -6.83
C ALA A 41 3.05 -13.32 -8.27
N LEU A 42 3.95 -13.17 -9.26
CA LEU A 42 3.59 -13.24 -10.67
C LEU A 42 3.30 -14.68 -11.11
N GLU A 43 4.04 -15.64 -10.57
CA GLU A 43 3.86 -17.06 -10.85
C GLU A 43 2.58 -17.58 -10.19
N ASP A 44 2.33 -17.22 -8.93
CA ASP A 44 1.12 -17.61 -8.21
C ASP A 44 -0.16 -17.01 -8.80
N LEU A 45 -0.11 -15.77 -9.32
CA LEU A 45 -1.22 -15.14 -10.05
C LEU A 45 -1.58 -15.89 -11.36
N LEU A 46 -0.66 -16.69 -11.89
CA LEU A 46 -0.81 -17.45 -13.14
C LEU A 46 -1.09 -18.94 -12.89
N ASP A 47 -0.85 -19.46 -11.69
CA ASP A 47 -1.00 -20.87 -11.36
C ASP A 47 -2.41 -21.23 -10.84
N ASN A 48 -3.26 -21.72 -11.74
CA ASN A 48 -4.59 -22.23 -11.41
C ASN A 48 -4.60 -23.73 -11.06
N THR A 49 -3.44 -24.41 -11.03
CA THR A 49 -3.40 -25.88 -10.89
C THR A 49 -3.76 -26.38 -9.50
N LEU A 50 -3.51 -25.57 -8.45
CA LEU A 50 -3.76 -25.93 -7.05
C LEU A 50 -5.25 -25.99 -6.66
N LEU A 51 -6.12 -25.39 -7.49
CA LEU A 51 -7.58 -25.38 -7.28
C LEU A 51 -8.29 -26.48 -8.07
N GLN A 52 -7.57 -27.29 -8.85
CA GLN A 52 -8.17 -28.39 -9.61
C GLN A 52 -8.25 -29.67 -8.76
N PRO A 53 -9.40 -30.38 -8.75
CA PRO A 53 -9.50 -31.66 -8.07
C PRO A 53 -8.43 -32.63 -8.56
N ALA A 54 -7.78 -33.35 -7.64
CA ALA A 54 -6.81 -34.37 -8.01
C ALA A 54 -7.45 -35.38 -8.99
N GLN A 55 -6.90 -35.47 -10.21
CA GLN A 55 -7.37 -36.41 -11.25
C GLN A 55 -7.37 -37.86 -10.77
N LYS A 56 -6.57 -38.19 -9.75
CA LYS A 56 -6.46 -39.51 -9.11
C LYS A 56 -7.84 -40.15 -8.83
N PHE A 57 -8.82 -39.37 -8.37
CA PHE A 57 -10.12 -39.89 -7.96
C PHE A 57 -11.24 -39.62 -8.97
N ALA A 58 -10.92 -39.12 -10.18
CA ALA A 58 -11.91 -38.74 -11.19
C ALA A 58 -12.78 -39.91 -11.67
N HIS A 59 -12.28 -41.13 -11.55
CA HIS A 59 -12.99 -42.37 -11.94
C HIS A 59 -14.11 -42.76 -10.97
N ILE A 60 -14.16 -42.19 -9.75
CA ILE A 60 -15.21 -42.47 -8.76
C ILE A 60 -16.43 -41.59 -9.06
N PRO A 61 -17.61 -42.18 -9.33
CA PRO A 61 -18.81 -41.44 -9.70
C PRO A 61 -19.35 -40.62 -8.54
N VAL A 62 -20.02 -39.52 -8.87
CA VAL A 62 -20.59 -38.58 -7.89
C VAL A 62 -21.99 -38.16 -8.30
N LYS A 63 -22.86 -37.91 -7.32
CA LYS A 63 -24.18 -37.33 -7.51
C LYS A 63 -24.16 -35.88 -7.06
N TRP A 64 -24.33 -34.95 -7.99
CA TRP A 64 -24.26 -33.52 -7.69
C TRP A 64 -25.47 -33.03 -6.88
N LYS A 65 -25.22 -32.06 -5.99
CA LYS A 65 -26.23 -31.34 -5.22
C LYS A 65 -26.42 -29.94 -5.80
N ASP A 66 -27.45 -29.78 -6.63
CA ASP A 66 -27.72 -28.54 -7.38
C ASP A 66 -27.92 -27.33 -6.46
N ASP A 67 -28.53 -27.53 -5.28
CA ASP A 67 -28.74 -26.52 -4.24
C ASP A 67 -27.42 -25.92 -3.75
N ILE A 68 -26.38 -26.74 -3.58
CA ILE A 68 -25.05 -26.28 -3.16
C ILE A 68 -24.24 -25.72 -4.34
N LEU A 69 -24.33 -26.35 -5.51
CA LEU A 69 -23.64 -25.87 -6.72
C LEU A 69 -24.04 -24.45 -7.11
N GLN A 70 -25.31 -24.08 -6.91
CA GLN A 70 -25.79 -22.73 -7.18
C GLN A 70 -25.18 -21.66 -6.27
N LEU A 71 -24.71 -22.03 -5.07
CA LEU A 71 -24.08 -21.13 -4.11
C LEU A 71 -22.60 -20.87 -4.42
N LEU A 72 -21.95 -21.76 -5.18
CA LEU A 72 -20.53 -21.66 -5.51
C LEU A 72 -20.26 -20.52 -6.51
N PRO A 73 -19.03 -19.97 -6.53
CA PRO A 73 -18.65 -18.91 -7.46
C PRO A 73 -18.73 -19.39 -8.93
N LYS A 74 -19.56 -18.72 -9.74
CA LYS A 74 -19.76 -19.07 -11.18
C LYS A 74 -18.68 -18.51 -12.13
N ASN A 75 -17.68 -17.79 -11.61
CA ASN A 75 -16.59 -17.13 -12.37
C ASN A 75 -17.05 -16.34 -13.61
N ASN A 76 -18.30 -15.88 -13.62
CA ASN A 76 -18.87 -15.03 -14.65
C ASN A 76 -19.56 -13.83 -13.99
N CYS A 77 -19.46 -12.67 -14.61
CA CYS A 77 -20.15 -11.47 -14.17
C CYS A 77 -21.23 -11.17 -15.21
N LYS A 78 -22.42 -11.71 -14.99
CA LYS A 78 -23.64 -11.36 -15.72
C LYS A 78 -24.72 -11.06 -14.69
N CYS A 79 -25.30 -9.87 -14.80
CA CYS A 79 -26.46 -9.50 -14.01
C CYS A 79 -27.69 -9.79 -14.85
N GLU A 80 -28.46 -10.81 -14.47
CA GLU A 80 -29.79 -11.05 -15.01
C GLU A 80 -30.79 -10.38 -14.06
N VAL A 81 -31.74 -9.63 -14.61
CA VAL A 81 -32.82 -9.06 -13.81
C VAL A 81 -33.75 -10.22 -13.47
N GLU A 82 -33.78 -10.63 -12.20
CA GLU A 82 -34.70 -11.68 -11.76
C GLU A 82 -36.15 -11.24 -11.98
N PRO A 83 -37.01 -12.10 -12.57
CA PRO A 83 -38.43 -11.83 -12.67
C PRO A 83 -39.04 -11.84 -11.27
N THR A 84 -39.33 -10.66 -10.74
CA THR A 84 -39.90 -10.51 -9.40
C THR A 84 -41.40 -10.73 -9.38
N MET A 85 -41.95 -11.28 -8.29
CA MET A 85 -43.40 -11.38 -8.07
C MET A 85 -44.10 -10.02 -8.26
N ASP A 86 -45.25 -10.05 -8.93
CA ASP A 86 -46.04 -8.88 -9.30
C ASP A 86 -46.79 -8.36 -8.06
N ILE A 87 -46.20 -7.39 -7.37
CA ILE A 87 -46.79 -6.72 -6.20
C ILE A 87 -47.32 -5.35 -6.66
N PRO A 88 -48.60 -5.02 -6.39
CA PRO A 88 -49.16 -3.72 -6.75
C PRO A 88 -48.33 -2.56 -6.19
N PHE A 89 -48.13 -1.49 -6.98
CA PHE A 89 -47.40 -0.27 -6.61
C PHE A 89 -45.89 -0.43 -6.28
N ARG A 90 -45.28 -1.60 -6.55
CA ARG A 90 -43.84 -1.80 -6.31
C ARG A 90 -42.98 -0.84 -7.13
N GLN A 91 -43.38 -0.57 -8.36
CA GLN A 91 -42.59 0.25 -9.28
C GLN A 91 -42.53 1.71 -8.83
N GLU A 92 -43.62 2.25 -8.29
CA GLU A 92 -43.68 3.58 -7.68
C GLU A 92 -42.88 3.67 -6.36
N LEU A 93 -42.84 2.59 -5.57
CA LEU A 93 -42.18 2.57 -4.25
C LEU A 93 -40.68 2.24 -4.30
N PHE A 94 -40.24 1.39 -5.23
CA PHE A 94 -38.90 0.80 -5.21
C PHE A 94 -38.15 0.85 -6.56
N GLY A 95 -38.76 1.39 -7.61
CA GLY A 95 -38.19 1.43 -8.95
C GLY A 95 -38.15 0.07 -9.67
N LYS A 96 -37.83 0.08 -10.97
CA LYS A 96 -37.61 -1.15 -11.75
C LYS A 96 -36.21 -1.70 -11.47
N PRO A 97 -36.05 -3.01 -11.21
CA PRO A 97 -34.73 -3.61 -11.20
C PRO A 97 -34.08 -3.48 -12.58
N TYR A 98 -32.82 -3.07 -12.62
CA TYR A 98 -32.08 -2.83 -13.86
C TYR A 98 -30.67 -3.40 -13.75
N ALA A 99 -30.11 -3.80 -14.88
CA ALA A 99 -28.72 -4.21 -15.03
C ALA A 99 -28.04 -3.25 -16.02
N VAL A 100 -26.89 -2.70 -15.65
CA VAL A 100 -26.10 -1.80 -16.51
C VAL A 100 -24.84 -2.51 -16.95
N ASN A 101 -24.57 -2.49 -18.25
CA ASN A 101 -23.27 -2.87 -18.79
C ASN A 101 -22.42 -1.61 -18.96
N PHE A 102 -21.55 -1.29 -18.01
CA PHE A 102 -20.73 -0.08 -18.09
C PHE A 102 -19.82 0.02 -19.33
N ALA A 103 -19.57 -1.11 -20.02
CA ALA A 103 -18.83 -1.07 -21.28
C ALA A 103 -19.63 -0.44 -22.43
N SER A 104 -20.97 -0.45 -22.38
CA SER A 104 -21.80 0.17 -23.43
C SER A 104 -21.73 1.69 -23.43
N ASP A 105 -21.31 2.30 -22.33
CA ASP A 105 -21.20 3.75 -22.18
C ASP A 105 -19.85 4.29 -22.69
N VAL A 106 -18.93 3.41 -23.07
CA VAL A 106 -17.62 3.77 -23.63
C VAL A 106 -17.73 3.82 -25.15
N ASP A 107 -17.22 4.90 -25.76
CA ASP A 107 -17.21 5.08 -27.21
C ASP A 107 -16.54 3.87 -27.90
N PRO A 108 -17.23 3.21 -28.86
CA PRO A 108 -16.70 2.03 -29.56
C PRO A 108 -15.33 2.24 -30.20
N SER A 109 -15.00 3.46 -30.63
CA SER A 109 -13.72 3.78 -31.28
C SER A 109 -12.50 3.68 -30.35
N VAL A 110 -12.70 3.86 -29.03
CA VAL A 110 -11.63 3.81 -28.02
C VAL A 110 -11.76 2.63 -27.04
N LEU A 111 -12.79 1.80 -27.23
CA LEU A 111 -13.14 0.71 -26.31
C LEU A 111 -11.99 -0.30 -26.17
N GLU A 112 -11.40 -0.75 -27.28
CA GLU A 112 -10.32 -1.73 -27.28
C GLU A 112 -9.06 -1.21 -26.59
N GLU A 113 -8.67 0.04 -26.87
CA GLU A 113 -7.54 0.67 -26.19
C GLU A 113 -7.82 0.85 -24.68
N THR A 114 -9.06 1.17 -24.33
CA THR A 114 -9.50 1.30 -22.93
C THR A 114 -9.43 -0.04 -22.21
N TYR A 115 -9.85 -1.15 -22.84
CA TYR A 115 -9.66 -2.49 -22.28
C TYR A 115 -8.19 -2.82 -22.05
N ARG A 116 -7.32 -2.57 -23.05
CA ARG A 116 -5.89 -2.83 -22.93
C ARG A 116 -5.27 -2.04 -21.77
N ARG A 117 -5.57 -0.75 -21.65
CA ARG A 117 -5.06 0.10 -20.55
C ARG A 117 -5.60 -0.32 -19.20
N ARG A 118 -6.90 -0.62 -19.12
CA ARG A 118 -7.55 -1.13 -17.89
C ARG A 118 -6.90 -2.42 -17.41
N GLU A 119 -6.65 -3.37 -18.31
CA GLU A 119 -6.02 -4.65 -17.97
C GLU A 119 -4.56 -4.46 -17.52
N GLN A 120 -3.81 -3.58 -18.19
CA GLN A 120 -2.44 -3.25 -17.77
C GLN A 120 -2.40 -2.63 -16.36
N GLU A 121 -3.27 -1.66 -16.07
CA GLU A 121 -3.34 -1.06 -14.73
C GLU A 121 -3.84 -2.05 -13.68
N TYR A 122 -4.77 -2.95 -14.03
CA TYR A 122 -5.24 -3.99 -13.15
C TYR A 122 -4.14 -4.99 -12.80
N LYS A 123 -3.31 -5.41 -13.78
CA LYS A 123 -2.13 -6.25 -13.53
C LYS A 123 -1.14 -5.57 -12.58
N LYS A 124 -0.84 -4.29 -12.81
CA LYS A 124 0.03 -3.50 -11.91
C LYS A 124 -0.56 -3.40 -10.51
N PHE A 125 -1.87 -3.22 -10.38
CA PHE A 125 -2.56 -3.23 -9.10
C PHE A 125 -2.37 -4.57 -8.38
N LYS A 126 -2.68 -5.69 -9.04
CA LYS A 126 -2.52 -7.05 -8.46
C LYS A 126 -1.09 -7.30 -7.98
N MET A 127 -0.09 -6.99 -8.80
CA MET A 127 1.31 -7.22 -8.43
C MET A 127 1.72 -6.45 -7.18
N ARG A 128 1.14 -5.27 -6.93
CA ARG A 128 1.44 -4.46 -5.74
C ARG A 128 0.66 -4.90 -4.50
N THR A 129 -0.58 -5.34 -4.67
CA THR A 129 -1.45 -5.72 -3.55
C THR A 129 -1.32 -7.18 -3.15
N TYR A 130 -0.69 -8.01 -3.99
CA TYR A 130 -0.47 -9.42 -3.69
C TYR A 130 0.40 -9.61 -2.46
N HIS A 131 -0.06 -10.42 -1.51
CA HIS A 131 0.73 -10.85 -0.37
C HIS A 131 1.03 -12.35 -0.48
N PRO A 132 2.27 -12.82 -0.19
CA PRO A 132 2.58 -14.26 -0.16
C PRO A 132 1.63 -15.11 0.69
N THR A 133 1.01 -14.50 1.71
CA THR A 133 0.06 -15.19 2.60
C THR A 133 -1.33 -15.41 1.98
N ASP A 134 -1.57 -14.91 0.77
CA ASP A 134 -2.79 -15.15 0.00
C ASP A 134 -2.66 -16.41 -0.87
N ARG A 135 -1.43 -16.94 -1.05
CA ARG A 135 -1.20 -18.21 -1.75
C ARG A 135 -1.83 -19.37 -0.97
N VAL A 136 -2.61 -20.20 -1.68
CA VAL A 136 -3.10 -21.47 -1.15
C VAL A 136 -1.93 -22.45 -1.00
N ILE A 137 -1.71 -22.91 0.23
CA ILE A 137 -0.69 -23.92 0.54
C ILE A 137 -1.40 -25.10 1.20
N ILE A 138 -1.18 -26.30 0.67
CA ILE A 138 -1.76 -27.55 1.19
C ILE A 138 -0.67 -28.34 1.90
N ALA A 139 -0.89 -28.68 3.17
CA ALA A 139 -0.07 -29.64 3.88
C ALA A 139 -0.33 -31.04 3.30
N LYS A 140 0.74 -31.68 2.82
CA LYS A 140 0.73 -33.10 2.48
C LYS A 140 0.73 -33.95 3.75
N ALA A 141 0.37 -35.22 3.61
CA ALA A 141 0.16 -36.13 4.72
C ALA A 141 1.47 -36.51 5.46
N ASN A 142 1.98 -35.60 6.28
CA ASN A 142 2.95 -35.86 7.35
C ASN A 142 2.25 -36.16 8.69
N SER A 143 0.99 -35.75 8.79
CA SER A 143 -0.09 -36.26 9.64
C SER A 143 -1.04 -37.02 8.72
N PRO A 144 -1.90 -37.95 9.17
CA PRO A 144 -2.84 -38.62 8.27
C PRO A 144 -3.77 -37.65 7.53
N LEU A 145 -3.87 -36.39 7.98
CA LEU A 145 -4.71 -35.36 7.37
C LEU A 145 -3.94 -34.53 6.33
N GLU A 146 -4.51 -34.38 5.13
CA GLU A 146 -4.16 -33.35 4.15
C GLU A 146 -5.15 -32.18 4.30
N TYR A 147 -4.66 -30.94 4.36
CA TYR A 147 -5.50 -29.77 4.60
C TYR A 147 -4.82 -28.47 4.16
N PRO A 148 -5.59 -27.41 3.87
CA PRO A 148 -5.00 -26.11 3.54
C PRO A 148 -4.44 -25.46 4.79
N VAL A 149 -3.16 -25.09 4.79
CA VAL A 149 -2.53 -24.37 5.91
C VAL A 149 -2.59 -22.86 5.74
N GLN A 150 -2.83 -22.38 4.52
CA GLN A 150 -2.84 -20.97 4.18
C GLN A 150 -3.68 -20.71 2.93
N GLY A 151 -4.16 -19.48 2.77
CA GLY A 151 -4.63 -18.94 1.49
C GLY A 151 -6.08 -19.24 1.15
N VAL A 152 -6.82 -19.92 2.03
CA VAL A 152 -8.26 -20.12 1.82
C VAL A 152 -9.01 -18.87 2.25
N ASP A 153 -9.72 -18.27 1.30
CA ASP A 153 -10.55 -17.09 1.52
C ASP A 153 -11.98 -17.30 1.02
N VAL A 154 -12.91 -16.60 1.67
CA VAL A 154 -14.32 -16.55 1.27
C VAL A 154 -14.88 -15.15 1.53
N ARG A 155 -15.75 -14.69 0.63
CA ARG A 155 -16.51 -13.46 0.86
C ARG A 155 -17.54 -13.67 1.97
N PRO A 156 -17.87 -12.64 2.77
CA PRO A 156 -18.92 -12.74 3.77
C PRO A 156 -20.24 -13.26 3.16
N LEU A 157 -20.88 -14.19 3.86
CA LEU A 157 -22.13 -14.85 3.46
C LEU A 157 -22.05 -15.59 2.11
N LYS A 158 -20.86 -16.05 1.72
CA LYS A 158 -20.65 -16.85 0.50
C LYS A 158 -20.11 -18.24 0.84
N THR A 159 -20.18 -19.09 -0.18
CA THR A 159 -19.80 -20.50 -0.13
C THR A 159 -18.58 -20.76 -1.01
N ILE A 160 -17.68 -21.61 -0.53
CA ILE A 160 -16.52 -22.11 -1.27
C ILE A 160 -16.39 -23.62 -1.09
N LEU A 161 -15.65 -24.29 -1.97
CA LEU A 161 -15.10 -25.60 -1.69
C LEU A 161 -13.80 -25.45 -0.89
N ILE A 162 -13.58 -26.31 0.10
CA ILE A 162 -12.34 -26.30 0.88
C ILE A 162 -11.28 -27.09 0.10
N PRO A 163 -10.21 -26.45 -0.40
CA PRO A 163 -9.22 -27.14 -1.22
C PRO A 163 -8.33 -28.05 -0.36
N GLY A 164 -7.90 -29.17 -0.94
CA GLY A 164 -6.82 -30.00 -0.39
C GLY A 164 -7.14 -30.80 0.86
N LEU A 165 -8.42 -30.95 1.23
CA LEU A 165 -8.83 -31.91 2.27
C LEU A 165 -8.58 -33.35 1.81
N GLY A 166 -7.96 -34.14 2.68
CA GLY A 166 -7.68 -35.54 2.41
C GLY A 166 -7.26 -36.32 3.65
N LEU A 167 -7.25 -37.64 3.51
CA LEU A 167 -6.84 -38.62 4.50
C LEU A 167 -5.89 -39.63 3.85
N GLN A 168 -4.71 -39.80 4.44
CA GLN A 168 -3.79 -40.91 4.19
C GLN A 168 -3.63 -41.68 5.49
N ASP A 169 -4.10 -42.91 5.52
CA ASP A 169 -4.05 -43.71 6.74
C ASP A 169 -3.77 -45.19 6.43
N SER A 170 -3.36 -45.90 7.46
CA SER A 170 -3.24 -47.35 7.49
C SER A 170 -4.59 -48.04 7.24
N LEU A 171 -4.55 -49.33 6.91
CA LEU A 171 -5.74 -50.10 6.57
C LEU A 171 -6.69 -50.20 7.78
N LYS A 172 -7.91 -49.70 7.62
CA LYS A 172 -8.94 -49.67 8.67
C LYS A 172 -10.25 -50.25 8.16
N LYS A 173 -11.09 -50.74 9.07
CA LYS A 173 -12.45 -51.22 8.73
C LYS A 173 -13.35 -50.09 8.24
N VAL A 174 -13.23 -48.92 8.87
CA VAL A 174 -13.97 -47.70 8.53
C VAL A 174 -13.04 -46.53 8.77
N TYR A 175 -12.89 -45.69 7.76
CA TYR A 175 -12.24 -44.39 7.84
C TYR A 175 -13.27 -43.35 8.27
N LYS A 176 -12.91 -42.47 9.20
CA LYS A 176 -13.81 -41.44 9.71
C LYS A 176 -13.04 -40.15 9.92
N VAL A 177 -13.58 -39.06 9.38
CA VAL A 177 -13.09 -37.71 9.60
C VAL A 177 -14.20 -36.79 10.05
N SER A 178 -13.85 -35.73 10.76
CA SER A 178 -14.79 -34.68 11.15
C SER A 178 -14.21 -33.29 10.95
N LEU A 179 -15.08 -32.34 10.60
CA LEU A 179 -14.76 -30.92 10.58
C LEU A 179 -15.65 -30.18 11.56
N SER A 180 -15.12 -29.16 12.23
CA SER A 180 -15.91 -28.20 13.00
C SER A 180 -15.41 -26.77 12.81
N CYS A 181 -16.31 -25.79 12.85
CA CYS A 181 -16.00 -24.37 12.71
C CYS A 181 -16.82 -23.50 13.67
N SER A 182 -16.47 -22.21 13.77
CA SER A 182 -17.11 -21.27 14.69
C SER A 182 -18.11 -20.32 14.02
N MET A 183 -17.87 -19.92 12.76
CA MET A 183 -18.60 -18.83 12.07
C MET A 183 -19.35 -19.26 10.79
N GLY A 184 -19.24 -20.52 10.38
CA GLY A 184 -19.91 -21.03 9.17
C GLY A 184 -20.60 -22.37 9.39
N THR A 185 -20.98 -22.99 8.28
CA THR A 185 -21.54 -24.34 8.22
C THR A 185 -20.87 -25.13 7.09
N PHE A 186 -20.88 -26.46 7.21
CA PHE A 186 -20.35 -27.36 6.19
C PHE A 186 -21.46 -28.09 5.46
N ASP A 187 -21.28 -28.32 4.17
CA ASP A 187 -22.11 -29.20 3.34
C ASP A 187 -21.21 -29.89 2.31
N VAL A 188 -21.79 -30.67 1.39
CA VAL A 188 -21.09 -31.31 0.27
C VAL A 188 -21.75 -30.90 -1.05
N ALA A 189 -20.95 -30.50 -2.04
CA ALA A 189 -21.45 -30.13 -3.36
C ALA A 189 -21.81 -31.35 -4.23
N ALA A 190 -21.34 -32.54 -3.84
CA ALA A 190 -21.69 -33.81 -4.47
C ALA A 190 -21.61 -34.94 -3.44
N GLU A 191 -22.39 -35.99 -3.64
CA GLU A 191 -22.41 -37.21 -2.83
C GLU A 191 -21.65 -38.32 -3.55
N VAL A 192 -20.83 -39.06 -2.80
CA VAL A 192 -20.05 -40.19 -3.28
C VAL A 192 -20.62 -41.49 -2.70
N GLU A 193 -20.85 -42.48 -3.56
CA GLU A 193 -21.36 -43.77 -3.12
C GLU A 193 -20.43 -44.44 -2.09
N GLY A 194 -21.01 -45.06 -1.07
CA GLY A 194 -20.27 -45.69 0.02
C GLY A 194 -19.75 -44.74 1.09
N VAL A 195 -20.00 -43.43 0.98
CA VAL A 195 -19.66 -42.45 2.01
C VAL A 195 -20.90 -42.01 2.78
N THR A 196 -20.83 -42.09 4.11
CA THR A 196 -21.86 -41.55 5.00
C THR A 196 -21.48 -40.15 5.44
N VAL A 197 -22.37 -39.19 5.21
CA VAL A 197 -22.23 -37.79 5.64
C VAL A 197 -23.25 -37.48 6.73
N LYS A 198 -22.81 -36.91 7.86
CA LYS A 198 -23.68 -36.48 8.97
C LYS A 198 -23.36 -35.04 9.36
N GLY A 199 -24.37 -34.25 9.70
CA GLY A 199 -24.21 -32.83 10.06
C GLY A 199 -24.05 -31.89 8.86
N ALA A 200 -24.57 -32.27 7.70
CA ALA A 200 -24.64 -31.36 6.54
C ALA A 200 -25.56 -30.17 6.88
N GLY A 201 -25.12 -28.96 6.55
CA GLY A 201 -25.77 -27.70 6.93
C GLY A 201 -25.46 -27.23 8.35
N GLU A 202 -24.66 -27.97 9.14
CA GLU A 202 -24.32 -27.63 10.52
C GLU A 202 -22.88 -27.11 10.67
N LYS A 203 -22.53 -26.62 11.87
CA LYS A 203 -21.16 -26.20 12.21
C LYS A 203 -20.18 -27.36 12.32
N HIS A 204 -20.69 -28.58 12.40
CA HIS A 204 -19.92 -29.79 12.55
C HIS A 204 -20.41 -30.83 11.53
N ILE A 205 -19.48 -31.39 10.76
CA ILE A 205 -19.77 -32.44 9.79
C ILE A 205 -18.86 -33.64 10.07
N THR A 206 -19.40 -34.84 9.90
CA THR A 206 -18.66 -36.09 10.00
C THR A 206 -18.84 -36.89 8.72
N LEU A 207 -17.74 -37.39 8.16
CA LEU A 207 -17.72 -38.22 6.96
C LEU A 207 -17.06 -39.56 7.27
N SER A 208 -17.65 -40.65 6.81
CA SER A 208 -17.08 -41.98 7.04
C SER A 208 -17.35 -42.96 5.89
N SER A 209 -16.40 -43.85 5.63
CA SER A 209 -16.46 -44.83 4.53
C SER A 209 -15.59 -46.06 4.85
N PRO A 210 -15.96 -47.27 4.40
CA PRO A 210 -15.04 -48.41 4.40
C PRO A 210 -13.95 -48.27 3.32
N LEU A 211 -14.12 -47.38 2.35
CA LEU A 211 -13.20 -47.13 1.24
C LEU A 211 -12.55 -45.75 1.37
N MET A 212 -11.23 -45.72 1.60
CA MET A 212 -10.46 -44.47 1.77
C MET A 212 -10.50 -43.60 0.52
N ASP A 213 -10.43 -44.19 -0.68
CA ASP A 213 -10.47 -43.44 -1.93
C ASP A 213 -11.84 -42.75 -2.15
N ASN A 214 -12.95 -43.41 -1.79
CA ASN A 214 -14.27 -42.78 -1.83
C ASN A 214 -14.39 -41.65 -0.79
N LEU A 215 -13.82 -41.83 0.41
CA LEU A 215 -13.77 -40.76 1.41
C LEU A 215 -12.98 -39.55 0.91
N ASN A 216 -11.80 -39.78 0.33
CA ASN A 216 -10.98 -38.73 -0.27
C ASN A 216 -11.67 -38.05 -1.45
N ARG A 217 -12.39 -38.81 -2.26
CA ARG A 217 -13.24 -38.24 -3.32
C ARG A 217 -14.34 -37.35 -2.72
N GLN A 218 -14.98 -37.77 -1.64
CA GLN A 218 -16.03 -36.99 -0.98
C GLN A 218 -15.48 -35.68 -0.38
N LEU A 219 -14.27 -35.72 0.18
CA LEU A 219 -13.58 -34.55 0.74
C LEU A 219 -13.30 -33.45 -0.30
N GLN A 220 -13.15 -33.80 -1.59
CA GLN A 220 -13.02 -32.82 -2.68
C GLN A 220 -14.25 -31.91 -2.84
N PHE A 221 -15.39 -32.32 -2.30
CA PHE A 221 -16.67 -31.62 -2.45
C PHE A 221 -17.16 -30.99 -1.16
N VAL A 222 -16.39 -31.04 -0.07
CA VAL A 222 -16.78 -30.36 1.18
C VAL A 222 -16.79 -28.86 0.93
N SER A 223 -17.95 -28.25 1.12
CA SER A 223 -18.17 -26.82 1.02
C SER A 223 -18.23 -26.18 2.40
N TYR A 224 -17.69 -24.97 2.51
CA TYR A 224 -17.86 -24.09 3.66
C TYR A 224 -18.72 -22.90 3.26
N THR A 225 -19.74 -22.59 4.07
CA THR A 225 -20.56 -21.37 3.93
C THR A 225 -20.39 -20.51 5.16
N ASN A 226 -19.92 -19.27 4.99
CA ASN A 226 -19.91 -18.30 6.08
C ASN A 226 -21.36 -17.88 6.42
N THR A 227 -21.73 -17.90 7.70
CA THR A 227 -23.07 -17.49 8.16
C THR A 227 -23.07 -16.22 9.02
N VAL A 228 -21.88 -15.75 9.42
CA VAL A 228 -21.71 -14.51 10.19
C VAL A 228 -21.03 -13.46 9.33
N PHE A 229 -21.77 -12.40 8.99
CA PHE A 229 -21.21 -11.26 8.27
C PHE A 229 -20.17 -10.52 9.11
N HIS A 230 -18.94 -10.47 8.62
CA HIS A 230 -17.91 -9.58 9.11
C HIS A 230 -17.00 -9.18 7.95
N PRO A 231 -16.65 -7.89 7.79
CA PRO A 231 -15.96 -7.41 6.59
C PRO A 231 -14.51 -7.89 6.44
N ASN A 232 -13.85 -8.23 7.55
CA ASN A 232 -12.48 -8.76 7.59
C ASN A 232 -12.22 -9.55 8.88
N THR A 233 -12.38 -10.88 8.86
CA THR A 233 -12.10 -11.79 9.99
C THR A 233 -11.56 -13.13 9.47
N ALA A 234 -11.43 -14.13 10.33
CA ALA A 234 -11.21 -15.51 9.93
C ALA A 234 -12.05 -16.46 10.79
N ASP A 235 -12.41 -17.60 10.22
CA ASP A 235 -13.00 -18.72 10.94
C ASP A 235 -11.94 -19.81 11.14
N THR A 236 -11.92 -20.40 12.33
CA THR A 236 -11.01 -21.50 12.67
C THR A 236 -11.72 -22.82 12.42
N VAL A 237 -11.12 -23.66 11.56
CA VAL A 237 -11.61 -25.00 11.24
C VAL A 237 -10.73 -26.04 11.93
N HIS A 238 -11.36 -26.95 12.67
CA HIS A 238 -10.72 -28.15 13.19
C HIS A 238 -11.07 -29.32 12.27
N PHE A 239 -10.05 -30.00 11.74
CA PHE A 239 -10.18 -31.21 10.94
C PHE A 239 -9.57 -32.37 11.71
N GLN A 240 -10.31 -33.46 11.92
CA GLN A 240 -9.94 -34.49 12.88
C GLN A 240 -10.14 -35.90 12.31
N THR A 241 -9.25 -36.82 12.71
CA THR A 241 -9.39 -38.27 12.55
C THR A 241 -8.72 -38.96 13.74
N ASP A 242 -9.44 -39.84 14.43
CA ASP A 242 -8.98 -40.46 15.68
C ASP A 242 -8.36 -39.43 16.64
N ASP A 243 -7.09 -39.61 17.02
CA ASP A 243 -6.34 -38.70 17.90
C ASP A 243 -5.62 -37.55 17.16
N HIS A 244 -5.73 -37.50 15.84
CA HIS A 244 -5.06 -36.49 15.01
C HIS A 244 -5.98 -35.30 14.77
N VAL A 245 -5.46 -34.10 15.02
CA VAL A 245 -6.17 -32.84 14.83
C VAL A 245 -5.30 -31.90 13.99
N ALA A 246 -5.87 -31.43 12.89
CA ALA A 246 -5.37 -30.32 12.10
C ALA A 246 -6.23 -29.08 12.34
N ILE A 247 -5.60 -27.91 12.42
CA ILE A 247 -6.30 -26.63 12.57
C ILE A 247 -5.85 -25.72 11.46
N PHE A 248 -6.81 -25.11 10.76
CA PHE A 248 -6.54 -24.11 9.73
C PHE A 248 -7.59 -23.01 9.75
N ASN A 249 -7.28 -21.89 9.09
CA ASN A 249 -8.14 -20.73 9.07
C ASN A 249 -8.70 -20.49 7.66
N ILE A 250 -9.97 -20.10 7.60
CA ILE A 250 -10.61 -19.56 6.39
C ILE A 250 -10.72 -18.05 6.59
N LYS A 251 -10.02 -17.26 5.78
CA LYS A 251 -10.12 -15.79 5.81
C LYS A 251 -11.49 -15.38 5.28
N ILE A 252 -12.25 -14.61 6.05
CA ILE A 252 -13.55 -14.07 5.64
C ILE A 252 -13.39 -12.57 5.39
N HIS A 253 -13.35 -12.17 4.12
CA HIS A 253 -13.19 -10.75 3.79
C HIS A 253 -13.71 -10.40 2.41
N HIS A 254 -13.95 -9.11 2.20
CA HIS A 254 -14.11 -8.59 0.83
C HIS A 254 -12.75 -8.45 0.16
N PRO A 255 -12.61 -8.86 -1.12
CA PRO A 255 -11.44 -8.50 -1.90
C PRO A 255 -11.37 -6.98 -2.04
N VAL A 256 -10.16 -6.43 -2.06
CA VAL A 256 -9.95 -4.98 -2.24
C VAL A 256 -10.50 -4.57 -3.61
N VAL A 257 -11.41 -3.61 -3.62
CA VAL A 257 -11.94 -3.04 -4.86
C VAL A 257 -10.82 -2.23 -5.54
N PRO A 258 -10.38 -2.57 -6.77
CA PRO A 258 -9.27 -1.89 -7.39
C PRO A 258 -9.59 -0.43 -7.72
N LYS A 259 -8.75 0.49 -7.25
CA LYS A 259 -8.77 1.90 -7.68
C LYS A 259 -7.80 2.07 -8.84
N MET A 260 -8.31 1.95 -10.06
CA MET A 260 -7.53 2.09 -11.28
C MET A 260 -7.51 3.54 -11.75
N TYR A 261 -6.38 3.95 -12.33
CA TYR A 261 -6.19 5.29 -12.86
C TYR A 261 -5.91 5.18 -14.35
N ASN A 262 -6.58 6.00 -15.16
CA ASN A 262 -6.31 6.04 -16.60
C ASN A 262 -5.11 6.95 -16.86
N PRO A 263 -3.94 6.44 -17.28
CA PRO A 263 -2.77 7.27 -17.56
C PRO A 263 -2.92 8.12 -18.82
N GLY A 264 -4.03 7.99 -19.57
CA GLY A 264 -4.22 8.60 -20.88
C GLY A 264 -3.46 7.85 -21.97
N SER A 265 -3.62 8.28 -23.22
CA SER A 265 -2.74 7.90 -24.33
C SER A 265 -1.52 8.82 -24.34
N SER A 266 -0.32 8.28 -24.55
CA SER A 266 0.90 9.08 -24.71
C SER A 266 1.91 8.34 -25.57
N ASP A 267 2.56 9.07 -26.48
CA ASP A 267 3.73 8.61 -27.24
C ASP A 267 5.00 8.60 -26.38
N SER A 268 4.96 9.29 -25.23
CA SER A 268 6.00 9.26 -24.21
C SER A 268 5.76 8.14 -23.20
N LYS A 269 6.78 7.79 -22.42
CA LYS A 269 6.68 6.73 -21.40
C LYS A 269 5.59 7.01 -20.35
N TYR A 270 5.35 8.27 -19.98
CA TYR A 270 4.35 8.69 -18.99
C TYR A 270 3.73 10.05 -19.34
N ASN A 271 2.40 10.16 -19.31
CA ASN A 271 1.72 11.46 -19.30
C ASN A 271 1.69 12.00 -17.86
N ILE A 272 2.66 12.85 -17.51
CA ILE A 272 2.81 13.37 -16.14
C ILE A 272 1.58 14.17 -15.70
N SER A 273 0.99 14.98 -16.58
CA SER A 273 -0.18 15.81 -16.25
C SER A 273 -1.44 14.98 -15.96
N ALA A 274 -1.54 13.76 -16.51
CA ALA A 274 -2.63 12.83 -16.18
C ALA A 274 -2.36 12.03 -14.89
N LEU A 275 -1.09 11.87 -14.51
CA LEU A 275 -0.67 11.00 -13.40
C LEU A 275 -0.38 11.74 -12.10
N VAL A 276 0.02 13.01 -12.18
CA VAL A 276 0.57 13.77 -11.06
C VAL A 276 -0.14 15.10 -10.93
N THR A 277 -0.54 15.42 -9.70
CA THR A 277 -0.91 16.77 -9.28
C THR A 277 0.12 17.25 -8.27
N ILE A 278 0.54 18.51 -8.38
CA ILE A 278 1.44 19.13 -7.42
C ILE A 278 0.57 19.79 -6.34
N ALA A 279 0.83 19.46 -5.07
CA ALA A 279 0.13 20.04 -3.94
C ALA A 279 1.11 20.85 -3.08
N THR A 280 0.67 22.04 -2.69
CA THR A 280 1.43 22.92 -1.80
C THR A 280 0.52 23.63 -0.82
N LYS A 281 1.13 24.24 0.18
CA LYS A 281 0.47 25.06 1.19
C LYS A 281 1.23 26.36 1.34
N THR A 282 0.53 27.48 1.32
CA THR A 282 1.14 28.80 1.50
C THR A 282 0.61 29.51 2.75
N PHE A 283 1.45 30.40 3.29
CA PHE A 283 1.09 31.34 4.36
C PHE A 283 2.01 32.55 4.28
N ILE A 284 1.41 33.73 4.09
CA ILE A 284 2.00 35.07 4.06
C ILE A 284 3.21 35.29 3.13
N ARG A 285 3.47 34.35 2.22
CA ARG A 285 4.64 34.31 1.33
C ARG A 285 4.26 34.13 -0.15
N TYR A 286 3.33 34.97 -0.64
CA TYR A 286 2.87 34.91 -2.04
C TYR A 286 4.00 35.13 -3.06
N ASP A 287 5.05 35.88 -2.71
CA ASP A 287 6.24 36.04 -3.56
C ASP A 287 6.98 34.71 -3.76
N LYS A 288 7.12 33.89 -2.71
CA LYS A 288 7.73 32.56 -2.80
C LYS A 288 6.84 31.61 -3.60
N LEU A 289 5.54 31.62 -3.30
CA LEU A 289 4.56 30.83 -4.03
C LEU A 289 4.57 31.15 -5.54
N GLN A 290 4.65 32.42 -5.92
CA GLN A 290 4.73 32.80 -7.33
C GLN A 290 6.00 32.27 -7.99
N ASN A 291 7.16 32.36 -7.33
CA ASN A 291 8.41 31.79 -7.82
C ASN A 291 8.32 30.27 -7.99
N LEU A 292 7.67 29.56 -7.05
CA LEU A 292 7.38 28.14 -7.18
C LEU A 292 6.53 27.87 -8.42
N ILE A 293 5.40 28.58 -8.59
CA ILE A 293 4.48 28.41 -9.73
C ILE A 293 5.21 28.66 -11.05
N ASP A 294 5.95 29.76 -11.17
CA ASP A 294 6.68 30.13 -12.39
C ASP A 294 7.71 29.07 -12.75
N SER A 295 8.46 28.57 -11.75
CA SER A 295 9.43 27.50 -11.95
C SER A 295 8.77 26.18 -12.35
N ILE A 296 7.63 25.82 -11.74
CA ILE A 296 6.85 24.63 -12.15
C ILE A 296 6.42 24.79 -13.60
N ARG A 297 5.83 25.94 -13.97
CA ARG A 297 5.30 26.17 -15.32
C ARG A 297 6.38 26.14 -16.40
N LYS A 298 7.62 26.47 -16.06
CA LYS A 298 8.78 26.32 -16.96
C LYS A 298 9.06 24.87 -17.37
N PHE A 299 8.83 23.90 -16.48
CA PHE A 299 9.15 22.48 -16.73
C PHE A 299 7.91 21.59 -16.93
N TYR A 300 6.79 21.92 -16.31
CA TYR A 300 5.53 21.18 -16.31
C TYR A 300 4.34 22.13 -16.52
N PRO A 301 4.17 22.67 -17.74
CA PRO A 301 3.22 23.74 -18.02
C PRO A 301 1.74 23.34 -17.81
N THR A 302 1.42 22.04 -17.91
CA THR A 302 0.04 21.52 -17.86
C THR A 302 -0.28 20.67 -16.63
N VAL A 303 0.65 20.55 -15.68
CA VAL A 303 0.40 19.81 -14.43
C VAL A 303 -0.43 20.68 -13.49
N THR A 304 -1.51 20.13 -12.95
CA THR A 304 -2.36 20.82 -11.98
C THR A 304 -1.59 21.13 -10.69
N ILE A 305 -1.77 22.35 -10.18
CA ILE A 305 -1.22 22.82 -8.90
C ILE A 305 -2.40 23.11 -7.97
N ILE A 306 -2.45 22.41 -6.84
CA ILE A 306 -3.43 22.63 -5.77
C ILE A 306 -2.76 23.36 -4.62
N ILE A 307 -3.34 24.48 -4.20
CA ILE A 307 -2.80 25.38 -3.19
C ILE A 307 -3.77 25.46 -2.02
N ALA A 308 -3.36 24.97 -0.86
CA ALA A 308 -4.04 25.27 0.40
C ALA A 308 -3.52 26.58 0.99
N ASP A 309 -4.42 27.51 1.29
CA ASP A 309 -4.08 28.87 1.68
C ASP A 309 -4.76 29.23 3.01
N ASP A 310 -3.96 29.41 4.07
CA ASP A 310 -4.45 29.81 5.40
C ASP A 310 -4.07 31.24 5.80
N ASN A 311 -3.92 32.13 4.81
CA ASN A 311 -3.72 33.56 5.04
C ASN A 311 -4.94 34.23 5.70
N LYS A 312 -4.71 35.29 6.49
CA LYS A 312 -5.80 36.06 7.13
C LYS A 312 -6.66 36.77 6.10
N THR A 313 -5.99 37.36 5.12
CA THR A 313 -6.55 38.10 3.99
C THR A 313 -5.96 37.49 2.73
N PRO A 314 -6.54 36.39 2.23
CA PRO A 314 -5.96 35.67 1.12
C PRO A 314 -6.01 36.48 -0.18
N GLN A 315 -4.94 36.36 -0.97
CA GLN A 315 -4.87 36.89 -2.33
C GLN A 315 -5.23 35.78 -3.30
N LYS A 316 -6.04 36.10 -4.31
CA LYS A 316 -6.39 35.15 -5.36
C LYS A 316 -5.17 34.88 -6.25
N VAL A 317 -4.83 33.61 -6.40
CA VAL A 317 -3.76 33.14 -7.29
C VAL A 317 -4.42 32.55 -8.53
N ASP A 318 -4.36 33.27 -9.64
CA ASP A 318 -4.97 32.89 -10.91
C ASP A 318 -3.92 32.36 -11.90
N GLY A 319 -4.30 31.38 -12.71
CA GLY A 319 -3.46 30.85 -13.77
C GLY A 319 -3.96 29.51 -14.32
N PRO A 320 -3.39 29.05 -15.44
CA PRO A 320 -3.77 27.76 -16.03
C PRO A 320 -3.45 26.62 -15.06
N PHE A 321 -4.39 25.68 -14.90
CA PHE A 321 -4.26 24.50 -14.04
C PHE A 321 -3.89 24.83 -12.58
N ILE A 322 -4.42 25.92 -12.04
CA ILE A 322 -4.27 26.31 -10.63
C ILE A 322 -5.63 26.18 -9.95
N GLU A 323 -5.65 25.50 -8.81
CA GLU A 323 -6.78 25.42 -7.91
C GLU A 323 -6.36 25.89 -6.53
N GLN A 324 -7.00 26.94 -6.01
CA GLN A 324 -6.69 27.53 -4.71
C GLN A 324 -7.86 27.32 -3.76
N TYR A 325 -7.56 26.82 -2.56
CA TYR A 325 -8.54 26.53 -1.52
C TYR A 325 -8.19 27.31 -0.25
N PHE A 326 -9.13 28.16 0.19
CA PHE A 326 -8.96 28.98 1.39
C PHE A 326 -9.33 28.22 2.66
N MET A 327 -8.52 28.41 3.69
CA MET A 327 -8.68 27.83 5.02
C MET A 327 -8.86 28.93 6.07
N PRO A 328 -9.38 28.59 7.27
CA PRO A 328 -9.32 29.50 8.41
C PRO A 328 -7.89 29.98 8.67
N PHE A 329 -7.75 31.24 9.06
CA PHE A 329 -6.44 31.88 9.28
C PHE A 329 -5.53 31.04 10.18
N GLY A 330 -4.33 30.77 9.70
CA GLY A 330 -3.27 30.12 10.47
C GLY A 330 -3.62 28.71 10.93
N LYS A 331 -4.61 28.03 10.31
CA LYS A 331 -5.06 26.68 10.65
C LYS A 331 -3.91 25.67 10.71
N GLY A 332 -2.87 25.88 9.90
CA GLY A 332 -1.58 25.23 10.09
C GLY A 332 -1.23 24.19 9.04
N TRP A 333 -0.02 23.66 9.22
CA TRP A 333 0.71 22.90 8.22
C TRP A 333 -0.01 21.61 7.81
N PHE A 334 -0.25 20.69 8.75
CA PHE A 334 -0.86 19.38 8.47
C PHE A 334 -2.33 19.47 8.05
N ALA A 335 -3.08 20.45 8.57
CA ALA A 335 -4.43 20.74 8.09
C ALA A 335 -4.44 21.16 6.61
N GLY A 336 -3.51 22.02 6.19
CA GLY A 336 -3.36 22.42 4.80
C GLY A 336 -2.95 21.29 3.88
N ARG A 337 -2.06 20.38 4.35
CA ARG A 337 -1.72 19.16 3.60
C ARG A 337 -2.95 18.29 3.33
N ASN A 338 -3.75 18.03 4.37
CA ASN A 338 -4.97 17.24 4.22
C ASN A 338 -5.94 17.88 3.22
N LEU A 339 -6.16 19.19 3.32
CA LEU A 339 -7.04 19.89 2.38
C LEU A 339 -6.52 19.72 0.95
N ALA A 340 -5.28 20.10 0.67
CA ALA A 340 -4.73 20.03 -0.69
C ALA A 340 -4.76 18.61 -1.25
N VAL A 341 -4.31 17.60 -0.48
CA VAL A 341 -4.29 16.21 -0.93
C VAL A 341 -5.70 15.64 -1.15
N SER A 342 -6.69 16.07 -0.35
CA SER A 342 -8.09 15.62 -0.51
C SER A 342 -8.73 16.06 -1.83
N GLN A 343 -8.19 17.09 -2.48
CA GLN A 343 -8.66 17.60 -3.77
C GLN A 343 -7.93 16.94 -4.96
N VAL A 344 -6.87 16.15 -4.71
CA VAL A 344 -6.11 15.48 -5.77
C VAL A 344 -6.92 14.32 -6.37
N THR A 345 -7.12 14.37 -7.69
CA THR A 345 -7.84 13.35 -8.46
C THR A 345 -6.90 12.39 -9.19
N THR A 346 -5.63 12.75 -9.35
CA THR A 346 -4.61 11.95 -10.05
C THR A 346 -4.08 10.80 -9.19
N LYS A 347 -3.40 9.85 -9.84
CA LYS A 347 -2.80 8.67 -9.20
C LYS A 347 -1.78 9.03 -8.13
N TYR A 348 -0.99 10.07 -8.40
CA TYR A 348 0.07 10.53 -7.54
C TYR A 348 -0.11 12.00 -7.18
N VAL A 349 0.32 12.34 -5.98
CA VAL A 349 0.51 13.71 -5.51
C VAL A 349 2.00 13.96 -5.29
N LEU A 350 2.51 15.06 -5.82
CA LEU A 350 3.83 15.58 -5.48
C LEU A 350 3.66 16.67 -4.42
N TRP A 351 4.15 16.43 -3.21
CA TRP A 351 4.18 17.46 -2.18
C TRP A 351 5.41 18.36 -2.35
N VAL A 352 5.19 19.68 -2.33
CA VAL A 352 6.24 20.71 -2.36
C VAL A 352 5.95 21.81 -1.35
N ASP A 353 6.98 22.34 -0.70
CA ASP A 353 6.87 23.55 0.11
C ASP A 353 6.87 24.78 -0.84
N ASP A 354 6.20 25.87 -0.46
CA ASP A 354 5.93 27.06 -1.28
C ASP A 354 7.18 27.92 -1.58
N ASP A 355 8.33 27.57 -1.02
CA ASP A 355 9.64 28.19 -1.25
C ASP A 355 10.61 27.32 -2.06
N PHE A 356 10.11 26.24 -2.66
CA PHE A 356 10.87 25.43 -3.60
C PHE A 356 10.92 26.05 -5.00
N ILE A 357 11.99 25.75 -5.73
CA ILE A 357 12.23 26.23 -7.10
C ILE A 357 12.57 25.02 -7.96
N PHE A 358 11.77 24.77 -8.99
CA PHE A 358 12.01 23.68 -9.93
C PHE A 358 13.19 24.03 -10.84
N CYS A 359 14.05 23.05 -11.08
CA CYS A 359 15.22 23.18 -11.92
C CYS A 359 15.31 22.03 -12.92
N SER A 360 16.35 22.03 -13.75
CA SER A 360 16.55 21.00 -14.78
C SER A 360 16.70 19.58 -14.21
N GLN A 361 17.00 19.45 -12.91
CA GLN A 361 17.12 18.18 -12.18
C GLN A 361 15.83 17.77 -11.46
N THR A 362 14.78 18.59 -11.48
CA THR A 362 13.47 18.25 -10.91
C THR A 362 12.69 17.38 -11.89
N LYS A 363 13.09 16.10 -11.99
CA LYS A 363 12.54 15.10 -12.92
C LYS A 363 11.44 14.25 -12.28
N ILE A 364 10.18 14.70 -12.37
CA ILE A 364 9.00 13.99 -11.82
C ILE A 364 8.87 12.60 -12.46
N GLU A 365 9.18 12.48 -13.76
CA GLU A 365 9.13 11.24 -14.52
C GLU A 365 10.01 10.13 -13.93
N LYS A 366 11.12 10.49 -13.27
CA LYS A 366 11.98 9.51 -12.58
C LYS A 366 11.31 8.97 -11.31
N LEU A 367 10.67 9.84 -10.53
CA LEU A 367 9.92 9.43 -9.34
C LEU A 367 8.71 8.57 -9.72
N VAL A 368 8.01 8.93 -10.80
CA VAL A 368 6.92 8.11 -11.37
C VAL A 368 7.44 6.74 -11.81
N ASP A 369 8.59 6.67 -12.48
CA ASP A 369 9.17 5.38 -12.91
C ASP A 369 9.47 4.46 -11.72
N VAL A 370 9.96 5.02 -10.60
CA VAL A 370 10.17 4.27 -9.35
C VAL A 370 8.84 3.72 -8.84
N LEU A 371 7.81 4.55 -8.67
CA LEU A 371 6.52 4.09 -8.13
C LEU A 371 5.74 3.17 -9.07
N GLU A 372 5.99 3.22 -10.38
CA GLU A 372 5.36 2.34 -11.37
C GLU A 372 6.06 0.98 -11.48
N LYS A 373 7.36 0.92 -11.16
CA LYS A 373 8.19 -0.28 -11.26
C LYS A 373 8.69 -0.77 -9.91
N THR A 374 8.05 -0.40 -8.81
CA THR A 374 8.29 -0.95 -7.48
C THR A 374 6.98 -1.00 -6.71
N PRO A 375 6.88 -1.76 -5.61
CA PRO A 375 5.72 -1.71 -4.71
C PRO A 375 5.77 -0.52 -3.73
N LEU A 376 6.66 0.46 -3.93
CA LEU A 376 6.70 1.66 -3.10
C LEU A 376 5.41 2.47 -3.22
N ASP A 377 5.04 3.10 -2.11
CA ASP A 377 3.90 4.01 -2.00
C ASP A 377 4.32 5.48 -2.12
N LEU A 378 5.56 5.78 -1.73
CA LEU A 378 6.11 7.14 -1.66
C LEU A 378 7.60 7.14 -1.98
N VAL A 379 8.04 8.13 -2.77
CA VAL A 379 9.46 8.36 -3.06
C VAL A 379 9.83 9.84 -2.93
N GLY A 380 10.80 10.13 -2.05
CA GLY A 380 11.36 11.46 -1.86
C GLY A 380 12.47 11.80 -2.85
N GLY A 381 12.67 13.09 -3.13
CA GLY A 381 13.86 13.59 -3.81
C GLY A 381 14.89 14.19 -2.85
N ALA A 382 15.80 15.00 -3.39
CA ALA A 382 16.73 15.83 -2.64
C ALA A 382 16.35 17.31 -2.76
N VAL A 383 16.56 18.06 -1.69
CA VAL A 383 16.43 19.53 -1.67
C VAL A 383 17.83 20.12 -1.67
N ARG A 384 18.09 21.05 -2.60
CA ARG A 384 19.36 21.77 -2.71
C ARG A 384 19.19 23.20 -2.22
N GLU A 385 19.95 23.56 -1.20
CA GLU A 385 20.05 24.94 -0.71
C GLU A 385 20.86 25.81 -1.70
N ILE A 386 20.71 27.13 -1.62
CA ILE A 386 21.45 28.07 -2.48
C ILE A 386 22.98 27.93 -2.37
N THR A 387 23.47 27.42 -1.23
CA THR A 387 24.90 27.13 -1.00
C THR A 387 25.41 25.95 -1.83
N GLY A 388 24.52 25.24 -2.52
CA GLY A 388 24.81 24.00 -3.23
C GLY A 388 24.73 22.75 -2.36
N PHE A 389 24.53 22.88 -1.05
CA PHE A 389 24.35 21.75 -0.15
C PHE A 389 23.04 21.02 -0.46
N LYS A 390 23.10 19.69 -0.59
CA LYS A 390 21.96 18.84 -0.91
C LYS A 390 21.60 17.97 0.29
N THR A 391 20.31 17.90 0.62
CA THR A 391 19.79 17.04 1.67
C THR A 391 18.62 16.20 1.16
N THR A 392 18.63 14.90 1.46
CA THR A 392 17.49 14.00 1.23
C THR A 392 16.68 13.76 2.49
N PHE A 393 17.20 14.16 3.66
CA PHE A 393 16.61 13.91 4.99
C PHE A 393 16.10 12.47 5.17
N ARG A 394 16.93 11.48 4.81
CA ARG A 394 16.56 10.05 4.95
C ARG A 394 16.59 9.63 6.41
N GLN A 395 15.51 9.05 6.89
CA GLN A 395 15.35 8.60 8.29
C GLN A 395 15.03 7.12 8.35
N LYS A 396 15.61 6.44 9.33
CA LYS A 396 15.18 5.13 9.81
C LYS A 396 14.43 5.31 11.12
N ILE A 397 13.26 4.71 11.21
CA ILE A 397 12.37 4.81 12.36
C ILE A 397 12.13 3.40 12.88
N ASN A 398 12.33 3.20 14.18
CA ASN A 398 12.08 1.92 14.83
C ASN A 398 11.19 2.14 16.06
N ILE A 399 10.22 1.24 16.25
CA ILE A 399 9.38 1.21 17.46
C ILE A 399 9.76 -0.05 18.21
N ILE A 400 10.26 0.13 19.43
CA ILE A 400 10.59 -0.98 20.33
C ILE A 400 9.38 -1.22 21.23
N PRO A 401 8.75 -2.41 21.18
CA PRO A 401 7.63 -2.74 22.05
C PRO A 401 8.01 -2.57 23.52
N GLY A 402 7.18 -1.85 24.26
CA GLY A 402 7.32 -1.65 25.70
C GLY A 402 6.26 -2.39 26.50
N GLY A 403 6.32 -2.19 27.82
CA GLY A 403 5.36 -2.74 28.77
C GLY A 403 4.11 -1.86 28.90
N LYS A 404 3.59 -1.75 30.12
CA LYS A 404 2.41 -0.90 30.41
C LYS A 404 2.65 0.58 30.11
N ASP A 405 3.90 1.03 30.18
CA ASP A 405 4.30 2.44 30.05
C ASP A 405 4.36 2.96 28.61
N GLY A 406 4.13 2.08 27.62
CA GLY A 406 4.16 2.42 26.20
C GLY A 406 5.46 2.03 25.50
N ASP A 407 5.48 2.18 24.18
CA ASP A 407 6.57 1.76 23.29
C ASP A 407 7.64 2.86 23.19
N CYS A 408 8.85 2.50 22.72
CA CYS A 408 9.94 3.46 22.55
C CYS A 408 10.15 3.79 21.07
N LEU A 409 10.07 5.07 20.72
CA LEU A 409 10.35 5.57 19.37
C LEU A 409 11.85 5.86 19.23
N MET A 410 12.51 5.22 18.27
CA MET A 410 13.87 5.55 17.87
C MET A 410 13.94 6.09 16.46
N THR A 411 14.65 7.19 16.27
CA THR A 411 14.93 7.77 14.94
C THR A 411 16.42 7.89 14.71
N ARG A 412 16.88 7.58 13.49
CA ARG A 412 18.28 7.66 13.06
C ARG A 412 18.38 8.11 11.61
N LEU A 413 19.34 8.97 11.31
CA LEU A 413 19.65 9.30 9.92
C LEU A 413 20.13 8.07 9.15
N GLY A 414 19.70 7.96 7.90
CA GLY A 414 20.16 6.92 6.97
C GLY A 414 19.03 6.20 6.25
N TYR A 415 19.38 5.06 5.66
CA TYR A 415 18.51 4.24 4.83
C TYR A 415 18.77 2.75 5.09
N HIS A 416 17.89 1.89 4.59
CA HIS A 416 17.94 0.43 4.78
C HIS A 416 18.77 -0.27 3.72
N HIS A 417 18.45 -0.05 2.43
CA HIS A 417 19.13 -0.68 1.30
C HIS A 417 18.88 0.08 -0.02
N ILE A 418 19.69 -0.21 -1.04
CA ILE A 418 19.54 0.33 -2.40
C ILE A 418 18.47 -0.48 -3.15
N ILE A 419 17.70 0.18 -4.00
CA ILE A 419 16.65 -0.44 -4.81
C ILE A 419 17.27 -0.98 -6.11
N GLN A 420 17.10 -2.27 -6.38
CA GLN A 420 17.56 -2.87 -7.62
C GLN A 420 16.90 -2.20 -8.83
N GLY A 421 17.70 -1.88 -9.86
CA GLY A 421 17.24 -1.13 -11.04
C GLY A 421 17.18 0.39 -10.85
N PHE A 422 17.32 0.90 -9.62
CA PHE A 422 17.31 2.33 -9.30
C PHE A 422 18.46 2.68 -8.34
N PRO A 423 19.72 2.77 -8.83
CA PRO A 423 20.91 2.85 -7.98
C PRO A 423 21.02 4.12 -7.13
N ASN A 424 20.38 5.21 -7.56
CA ASN A 424 20.33 6.47 -6.82
C ASN A 424 19.19 6.51 -5.78
N CYS A 425 18.40 5.43 -5.69
CA CYS A 425 17.23 5.34 -4.84
C CYS A 425 17.40 4.26 -3.76
N VAL A 426 17.00 4.61 -2.55
CA VAL A 426 17.12 3.74 -1.36
C VAL A 426 15.78 3.64 -0.63
N VAL A 427 15.60 2.58 0.14
CA VAL A 427 14.47 2.43 1.06
C VAL A 427 14.78 3.14 2.39
N ALA A 428 13.84 3.95 2.88
CA ALA A 428 13.91 4.68 4.15
C ALA A 428 12.52 4.70 4.79
N ASP A 429 12.40 5.17 6.03
CA ASP A 429 11.11 5.27 6.73
C ASP A 429 10.56 6.70 6.69
N GLY A 430 11.43 7.70 6.54
CA GLY A 430 11.04 9.10 6.36
C GLY A 430 11.97 9.82 5.39
N VAL A 431 11.43 10.83 4.69
CA VAL A 431 12.13 11.62 3.68
C VAL A 431 11.83 13.09 3.82
N VAL A 432 12.62 13.94 3.16
CA VAL A 432 12.39 15.39 3.09
C VAL A 432 11.02 15.73 2.49
N ASN A 433 10.51 16.94 2.80
CA ASN A 433 9.25 17.52 2.29
C ASN A 433 9.20 17.78 0.76
N PHE A 434 9.92 16.98 -0.03
CA PHE A 434 9.83 16.92 -1.48
C PHE A 434 9.65 15.45 -1.86
N PHE A 435 8.41 15.01 -2.04
CA PHE A 435 8.12 13.60 -2.33
C PHE A 435 6.91 13.43 -3.24
N LEU A 436 6.99 12.41 -4.09
CA LEU A 436 5.87 11.90 -4.87
C LEU A 436 5.27 10.70 -4.14
N ALA A 437 3.96 10.63 -4.02
CA ALA A 437 3.29 9.54 -3.34
C ALA A 437 1.98 9.15 -4.01
N ARG A 438 1.57 7.89 -3.85
CA ARG A 438 0.22 7.43 -4.21
C ARG A 438 -0.79 8.23 -3.40
N THR A 439 -1.70 8.92 -4.09
CA THR A 439 -2.66 9.84 -3.45
C THR A 439 -3.47 9.11 -2.37
N GLU A 440 -3.95 7.90 -2.65
CA GLU A 440 -4.73 7.08 -1.71
C GLU A 440 -3.95 6.70 -0.44
N LYS A 441 -2.64 6.50 -0.54
CA LYS A 441 -1.78 6.10 0.58
C LYS A 441 -1.48 7.26 1.51
N VAL A 442 -1.27 8.45 0.96
CA VAL A 442 -1.14 9.67 1.75
C VAL A 442 -2.45 9.96 2.50
N LEU A 443 -3.60 9.79 1.86
CA LEU A 443 -4.91 9.94 2.51
C LEU A 443 -5.14 8.88 3.60
N GLN A 444 -4.69 7.63 3.38
CA GLN A 444 -4.79 6.54 4.36
C GLN A 444 -3.91 6.76 5.60
N ALA A 445 -2.69 7.28 5.41
CA ALA A 445 -1.81 7.64 6.52
C ALA A 445 -2.34 8.87 7.27
N GLY A 446 -2.71 9.91 6.53
CA GLY A 446 -3.28 11.16 7.03
C GLY A 446 -2.26 12.06 7.73
N PHE A 447 -2.51 13.37 7.74
CA PHE A 447 -1.72 14.33 8.51
C PHE A 447 -2.51 14.76 9.75
N ASP A 448 -1.96 14.62 10.97
CA ASP A 448 -2.70 15.04 12.19
C ASP A 448 -2.84 16.57 12.25
N PRO A 449 -4.06 17.15 12.09
CA PRO A 449 -4.23 18.60 11.99
C PRO A 449 -3.95 19.34 13.30
N ARG A 450 -3.77 18.62 14.43
CA ARG A 450 -3.32 19.22 15.70
C ARG A 450 -1.87 19.71 15.63
N LEU A 451 -1.07 19.18 14.71
CA LEU A 451 0.31 19.60 14.47
C LEU A 451 0.33 20.79 13.49
N SER A 452 0.08 21.99 14.01
CA SER A 452 -0.08 23.20 13.19
C SER A 452 1.23 23.85 12.73
N ARG A 453 2.34 23.65 13.47
CA ARG A 453 3.65 24.33 13.23
C ARG A 453 4.87 23.40 13.18
N ILE A 454 4.91 22.38 14.04
CA ILE A 454 6.03 21.43 14.11
C ILE A 454 5.51 20.07 13.68
N ALA A 455 5.86 19.68 12.45
CA ALA A 455 5.41 18.42 11.90
C ALA A 455 6.27 18.04 10.68
N HIS A 456 6.91 16.87 10.70
CA HIS A 456 7.58 16.26 9.57
C HIS A 456 7.58 14.73 9.70
N LEU A 457 8.26 14.21 10.73
CA LEU A 457 8.39 12.77 10.95
C LEU A 457 7.09 12.12 11.43
N GLU A 458 6.19 12.91 12.01
CA GLU A 458 4.92 12.44 12.58
C GLU A 458 4.04 11.77 11.54
N PHE A 459 4.01 12.28 10.30
CA PHE A 459 3.33 11.64 9.18
C PHE A 459 3.90 10.24 8.87
N PHE A 460 5.24 10.13 8.87
CA PHE A 460 5.92 8.88 8.58
C PHE A 460 5.77 7.88 9.73
N ILE A 461 5.77 8.34 10.98
CA ILE A 461 5.48 7.54 12.17
C ILE A 461 4.07 6.94 12.09
N ASP A 462 3.06 7.77 11.78
CA ASP A 462 1.67 7.31 11.61
C ASP A 462 1.48 6.40 10.37
N GLY A 463 2.40 6.50 9.42
CA GLY A 463 2.49 5.71 8.20
C GLY A 463 3.25 4.38 8.35
N LEU A 464 3.92 4.11 9.47
CA LEU A 464 4.61 2.84 9.70
C LEU A 464 3.63 1.66 9.58
N GLY A 465 4.02 0.64 8.83
CA GLY A 465 3.17 -0.52 8.50
C GLY A 465 2.08 -0.25 7.45
N LYS A 466 1.93 0.99 6.96
CA LYS A 466 0.96 1.37 5.91
C LYS A 466 1.62 1.86 4.62
N LEU A 467 2.76 2.56 4.77
CA LEU A 467 3.52 3.17 3.68
C LEU A 467 4.83 2.43 3.46
N TYR A 468 5.12 2.10 2.20
CA TYR A 468 6.46 1.69 1.79
C TYR A 468 7.21 2.87 1.14
N VAL A 469 8.26 3.36 1.81
CA VAL A 469 8.91 4.64 1.50
C VAL A 469 10.31 4.48 0.89
N GLY A 470 10.61 5.28 -0.13
CA GLY A 470 11.93 5.37 -0.76
C GLY A 470 12.41 6.82 -0.91
N SER A 471 13.69 7.00 -1.27
CA SER A 471 14.30 8.32 -1.52
C SER A 471 15.35 8.22 -2.60
N CYS A 472 15.29 9.10 -3.60
CA CYS A 472 16.29 9.25 -4.65
C CYS A 472 17.09 10.54 -4.45
N ASP A 473 18.41 10.51 -4.64
CA ASP A 473 19.28 11.71 -4.53
C ASP A 473 19.57 12.42 -5.86
N ASP A 474 19.12 11.86 -6.98
CA ASP A 474 19.33 12.38 -8.33
C ASP A 474 18.12 13.12 -8.93
N VAL A 475 17.03 13.24 -8.15
CA VAL A 475 15.89 14.12 -8.43
C VAL A 475 15.93 15.25 -7.42
N ILE A 476 16.23 16.46 -7.89
CA ILE A 476 16.58 17.59 -7.04
C ILE A 476 15.60 18.73 -7.26
N VAL A 477 15.14 19.36 -6.18
CA VAL A 477 14.47 20.67 -6.20
C VAL A 477 15.34 21.68 -5.45
N ASP A 478 15.37 22.93 -5.92
CA ASP A 478 16.09 24.00 -5.24
C ASP A 478 15.22 24.60 -4.13
N HIS A 479 15.84 25.16 -3.10
CA HIS A 479 15.17 25.89 -2.02
C HIS A 479 15.55 27.37 -2.10
N ALA A 480 14.58 28.28 -2.03
CA ALA A 480 14.87 29.70 -1.86
C ALA A 480 15.58 29.90 -0.51
N SER A 481 16.82 30.41 -0.53
CA SER A 481 17.75 30.46 0.61
C SER A 481 17.10 30.70 1.98
N LYS A 482 17.40 29.82 2.96
CA LYS A 482 17.18 30.11 4.40
C LYS A 482 18.25 31.00 5.01
N ILE A 483 19.35 31.23 4.30
CA ILE A 483 20.42 32.12 4.74
C ILE A 483 19.95 33.55 4.48
N HIS A 484 19.42 34.16 5.52
CA HIS A 484 19.12 35.58 5.56
C HIS A 484 20.24 36.29 6.31
N LEU A 485 20.92 37.22 5.64
CA LEU A 485 21.73 38.20 6.37
C LEU A 485 20.77 39.06 7.22
N PRO A 486 21.11 39.43 8.47
CA PRO A 486 20.18 40.10 9.40
C PRO A 486 19.51 41.36 8.82
N TRP A 487 20.22 42.06 7.93
CA TRP A 487 19.80 43.28 7.24
C TRP A 487 19.01 43.06 5.94
N SER A 488 18.80 41.82 5.51
CA SER A 488 18.14 41.47 4.24
C SER A 488 16.72 40.91 4.38
N LYS A 489 16.21 40.78 5.61
CA LYS A 489 14.88 40.20 5.88
C LYS A 489 13.79 41.21 5.55
N SER A 490 12.86 40.82 4.68
CA SER A 490 11.64 41.58 4.42
C SER A 490 10.71 41.59 5.66
N GLU A 491 9.77 42.52 5.71
CA GLU A 491 8.77 42.56 6.80
C GLU A 491 7.90 41.29 6.80
N THR A 492 7.59 40.74 5.63
CA THR A 492 6.87 39.47 5.48
C THR A 492 7.66 38.28 6.01
N ASP A 493 8.98 38.23 5.79
CA ASP A 493 9.85 37.18 6.36
C ASP A 493 9.87 37.25 7.89
N LYS A 494 9.98 38.46 8.45
CA LYS A 494 9.94 38.67 9.92
C LYS A 494 8.59 38.24 10.50
N ALA A 495 7.49 38.59 9.83
CA ALA A 495 6.15 38.16 10.23
C ALA A 495 6.00 36.64 10.13
N TYR A 496 6.61 35.98 9.14
CA TYR A 496 6.55 34.53 8.97
C TYR A 496 7.33 33.78 10.05
N GLU A 497 8.51 34.28 10.43
CA GLU A 497 9.35 33.66 11.46
C GLU A 497 8.64 33.53 12.81
N THR A 498 7.80 34.51 13.20
CA THR A 498 7.05 34.46 14.47
C THR A 498 6.04 33.30 14.51
N PHE A 499 5.47 32.91 13.37
CA PHE A 499 4.60 31.73 13.29
C PHE A 499 5.40 30.44 13.12
N ARG A 500 6.55 30.48 12.43
CA ARG A 500 7.37 29.29 12.17
C ARG A 500 8.08 28.78 13.42
N TYR A 501 8.53 29.72 14.26
CA TYR A 501 9.28 29.49 15.49
C TYR A 501 8.57 30.22 16.65
N PRO A 502 7.41 29.72 17.11
CA PRO A 502 6.72 30.32 18.22
C PRO A 502 7.55 30.18 19.51
N ASP A 503 7.49 31.17 20.39
CA ASP A 503 8.19 31.16 21.68
C ASP A 503 7.57 30.16 22.69
N SER A 504 6.43 29.53 22.37
CA SER A 504 5.67 28.68 23.28
C SER A 504 6.04 27.20 23.22
N SER A 505 6.11 26.56 24.41
CA SER A 505 6.20 25.10 24.55
C SER A 505 4.98 24.37 23.99
N GLU A 506 3.85 25.05 23.82
CA GLU A 506 2.55 24.49 23.47
C GLU A 506 2.58 23.58 22.23
N SER A 507 3.31 23.96 21.18
CA SER A 507 3.45 23.11 19.97
C SER A 507 4.23 21.82 20.23
N THR A 508 5.22 21.88 21.12
CA THR A 508 6.01 20.74 21.58
C THR A 508 5.20 19.87 22.54
N ASP A 509 4.43 20.49 23.43
CA ASP A 509 3.55 19.82 24.38
C ASP A 509 2.43 19.05 23.66
N VAL A 510 1.80 19.67 22.65
CA VAL A 510 0.84 18.99 21.77
C VAL A 510 1.49 17.78 21.12
N ARG A 511 2.67 17.95 20.49
CA ARG A 511 3.38 16.82 19.86
C ARG A 511 3.69 15.69 20.85
N HIS A 512 4.20 15.99 22.05
CA HIS A 512 4.48 14.98 23.06
C HIS A 512 3.22 14.29 23.56
N ASN A 513 2.13 15.02 23.76
CA ASN A 513 0.83 14.46 24.12
C ASN A 513 0.30 13.51 23.04
N LEU A 514 0.51 13.82 21.75
CA LEU A 514 0.19 12.90 20.66
C LEU A 514 1.00 11.62 20.74
N PHE A 515 2.33 11.74 20.84
CA PHE A 515 3.19 10.57 20.97
C PHE A 515 2.81 9.70 22.17
N TYR A 516 2.56 10.32 23.32
CA TYR A 516 2.19 9.60 24.53
C TYR A 516 0.83 8.92 24.41
N PHE A 517 -0.22 9.65 24.01
CA PHE A 517 -1.59 9.13 24.03
C PHE A 517 -2.00 8.43 22.74
N LYS A 518 -1.83 9.10 21.58
CA LYS A 518 -2.25 8.57 20.29
C LYS A 518 -1.37 7.42 19.84
N ASN A 519 -0.05 7.57 19.95
CA ASN A 519 0.91 6.56 19.49
C ASN A 519 1.38 5.61 20.60
N ARG A 520 0.93 5.82 21.85
CA ARG A 520 1.28 5.00 23.01
C ARG A 520 2.79 4.91 23.25
N PHE A 521 3.53 6.00 23.02
CA PHE A 521 4.97 6.04 23.26
C PHE A 521 5.31 6.52 24.67
N GLY A 522 6.16 5.77 25.37
CA GLY A 522 6.70 6.17 26.68
C GLY A 522 7.96 7.02 26.57
N TYR A 523 8.79 6.78 25.55
CA TYR A 523 10.08 7.44 25.38
C TYR A 523 10.39 7.71 23.90
N VAL A 524 11.14 8.78 23.65
CA VAL A 524 11.72 9.11 22.33
C VAL A 524 13.23 9.17 22.45
N CYS A 525 13.93 8.34 21.69
CA CYS A 525 15.39 8.31 21.61
C CYS A 525 15.83 8.72 20.20
N CYS A 526 16.35 9.95 20.06
CA CYS A 526 17.06 10.35 18.86
C CYS A 526 18.53 9.96 19.02
N LEU A 527 19.01 9.03 18.19
CA LEU A 527 20.42 8.71 18.13
C LEU A 527 21.00 9.51 16.96
N ALA A 528 21.84 10.50 17.30
CA ALA A 528 22.53 11.37 16.35
C ALA A 528 23.44 10.58 15.41
#